data_AF-A0A0J6H2Y8-F1
#
_entry.id   AF-A0A0J6H2Y8-F1
#
_cell.length_a   1.000
_cell.length_b   1.000
_cell.length_c   1.000
_cell.angle_alpha   90.00
_cell.angle_beta   90.00
_cell.angle_gamma   90.00
#
_symmetry.space_group_name_H-M   'P 1'
#
loop_
_entity.id
_entity.type
_entity.pdbx_description
1 polymer ?
#
loop_
_entity_poly.entity_id
_entity_poly.type
_entity_poly.pdbx_seq_one_letter_code
_entity_poly.pdbx_strand_id
1 'polypeptide(L)'
;MQTIKGYHAHVYFDASTLPQARALCEQAVQLFPLKMGRMHERPVGPHPDWSCQLAFEPQYIGEVLPWLALNRKGLVIFLHPDTGDDLLDHTEHAIWMGAIRPLNLSVF
;
A
#
# COMPACT_ATOMS: atom_id res chain seq x y z
N MET A 1 15.54 18.95 -2.12
CA MET A 1 14.26 18.27 -1.83
C MET A 1 14.23 17.00 -2.66
N GLN A 2 14.00 15.85 -2.05
CA GLN A 2 13.69 14.63 -2.82
C GLN A 2 12.34 14.82 -3.50
N THR A 3 12.26 14.50 -4.78
CA THR A 3 11.02 14.60 -5.56
C THR A 3 10.28 13.29 -5.48
N ILE A 4 9.04 13.33 -5.00
CA ILE A 4 8.14 12.16 -4.98
C ILE A 4 7.64 11.91 -6.41
N LYS A 5 7.93 10.74 -6.96
CA LYS A 5 7.54 10.32 -8.32
C LYS A 5 6.21 9.57 -8.35
N GLY A 6 5.80 9.04 -7.21
CA GLY A 6 4.55 8.31 -7.04
C GLY A 6 4.39 7.84 -5.60
N TYR A 7 3.33 7.07 -5.37
CA TYR A 7 3.08 6.38 -4.12
C TYR A 7 2.65 4.95 -4.38
N HIS A 8 3.00 4.06 -3.46
CA HIS A 8 2.46 2.72 -3.38
C HIS A 8 1.69 2.55 -2.07
N ALA A 9 0.47 2.03 -2.15
CA ALA A 9 -0.29 1.54 -1.01
C ALA A 9 -0.39 0.02 -1.09
N HIS A 10 0.10 -0.68 -0.08
CA HIS A 10 -0.01 -2.12 0.08
C HIS A 10 -1.13 -2.42 1.06
N VAL A 11 -2.23 -2.96 0.53
CA VAL A 11 -3.34 -3.46 1.34
C VAL A 11 -2.94 -4.83 1.85
N TYR A 12 -2.74 -4.97 3.16
CA TYR A 12 -2.40 -6.23 3.80
C TYR A 12 -3.63 -7.02 4.21
N PHE A 13 -3.56 -8.32 3.97
CA PHE A 13 -4.63 -9.27 4.23
C PHE A 13 -4.08 -10.66 4.55
N ASP A 14 -4.99 -11.60 4.72
CA ASP A 14 -4.73 -13.03 4.86
C ASP A 14 -5.86 -13.82 4.19
N ALA A 15 -5.86 -15.15 4.34
CA ALA A 15 -6.89 -16.02 3.78
C ALA A 15 -8.31 -15.65 4.21
N SER A 16 -8.49 -15.16 5.44
CA SER A 16 -9.80 -14.82 5.99
C SER A 16 -10.34 -13.49 5.46
N THR A 17 -9.45 -12.59 5.05
CA THR A 17 -9.78 -11.22 4.61
C THR A 17 -9.57 -11.00 3.11
N LEU A 18 -9.16 -12.02 2.35
CA LEU A 18 -8.92 -11.94 0.91
C LEU A 18 -10.10 -11.33 0.11
N PRO A 19 -11.37 -11.75 0.28
CA PRO A 19 -12.48 -11.15 -0.46
C PRO A 19 -12.66 -9.65 -0.15
N GLN A 20 -12.44 -9.26 1.11
CA GLN A 20 -12.54 -7.87 1.55
C GLN A 20 -11.42 -7.01 0.93
N ALA A 21 -10.18 -7.50 0.95
CA ALA A 21 -9.04 -6.79 0.37
C ALA A 21 -9.18 -6.63 -1.14
N ARG A 22 -9.63 -7.69 -1.84
CA ARG A 22 -9.93 -7.63 -3.27
C ARG A 22 -10.96 -6.55 -3.59
N ALA A 23 -12.09 -6.56 -2.88
CA ALA A 23 -13.15 -5.58 -3.09
C ALA A 23 -12.67 -4.14 -2.85
N LEU A 24 -11.85 -3.91 -1.81
CA LEU A 24 -11.27 -2.59 -1.54
C LEU A 24 -10.37 -2.13 -2.71
N CYS A 25 -9.47 -3.00 -3.18
CA CYS A 25 -8.54 -2.66 -4.27
C CYS A 25 -9.27 -2.40 -5.59
N GLU A 26 -10.24 -3.25 -5.95
CA GLU A 26 -11.04 -3.09 -7.15
C GLU A 26 -11.86 -1.80 -7.10
N GLN A 27 -12.48 -1.48 -5.96
CA GLN A 27 -13.20 -0.23 -5.78
C GLN A 27 -12.28 1.00 -5.87
N ALA A 28 -11.07 0.92 -5.31
CA ALA A 28 -10.10 2.02 -5.36
C ALA A 28 -9.71 2.36 -6.81
N VAL A 29 -9.50 1.34 -7.65
CA VAL A 29 -9.13 1.50 -9.08
C VAL A 29 -10.31 1.97 -9.93
N GLN A 30 -11.54 1.70 -9.51
CA GLN A 30 -12.74 2.27 -10.15
C GLN A 30 -12.90 3.76 -9.86
N LEU A 31 -12.50 4.22 -8.67
CA LEU A 31 -12.68 5.60 -8.22
C LEU A 31 -11.52 6.52 -8.60
N PHE A 32 -10.31 6.00 -8.62
CA PHE A 32 -9.09 6.77 -8.81
C PHE A 32 -8.21 6.14 -9.88
N PRO A 33 -7.34 6.92 -10.56
CA PRO A 33 -6.41 6.41 -11.57
C PRO A 33 -5.23 5.69 -10.92
N LEU A 34 -5.51 4.54 -10.30
CA LEU A 34 -4.53 3.67 -9.66
C LEU A 34 -4.22 2.48 -10.57
N LYS A 35 -2.98 2.00 -10.50
CA LYS A 35 -2.60 0.70 -11.05
C LYS A 35 -2.67 -0.36 -9.95
N MET A 36 -3.58 -1.33 -10.12
CA MET A 36 -3.68 -2.50 -9.23
C MET A 36 -2.61 -3.53 -9.56
N GLY A 37 -1.89 -3.99 -8.54
CA GLY A 37 -0.98 -5.12 -8.61
C GLY A 37 -1.71 -6.47 -8.45
N ARG A 38 -0.93 -7.55 -8.41
CA ARG A 38 -1.47 -8.89 -8.14
C ARG A 38 -1.90 -8.99 -6.67
N MET A 39 -2.95 -9.79 -6.40
CA MET A 39 -3.25 -10.27 -5.05
C MET A 39 -2.22 -11.34 -4.68
N HIS A 40 -1.20 -10.98 -3.90
CA HIS A 40 -0.17 -11.90 -3.45
C HIS A 40 -0.63 -12.63 -2.19
N GLU A 41 -1.04 -13.89 -2.33
CA GLU A 41 -1.45 -14.77 -1.23
C GLU A 41 -0.24 -15.41 -0.50
N ARG A 42 0.82 -14.62 -0.30
CA ARG A 42 2.04 -14.95 0.46
C ARG A 42 2.87 -13.69 0.70
N PRO A 43 3.76 -13.67 1.70
CA PRO A 43 4.78 -12.64 1.83
C PRO A 43 5.65 -12.53 0.56
N VAL A 44 5.94 -11.31 0.12
CA VAL A 44 6.77 -11.01 -1.06
C VAL A 44 7.62 -9.79 -0.77
N GLY A 45 8.92 -9.86 -1.06
CA GLY A 45 9.84 -8.74 -0.85
C GLY A 45 9.87 -8.30 0.62
N PRO A 46 9.68 -7.00 0.91
CA PRO A 46 9.72 -6.50 2.29
C PRO A 46 8.41 -6.74 3.05
N HIS A 47 7.35 -7.19 2.39
CA HIS A 47 6.01 -7.28 2.99
C HIS A 47 5.84 -8.56 3.81
N PRO A 48 5.52 -8.47 5.12
CA PRO A 48 5.42 -9.63 6.00
C PRO A 48 4.09 -10.38 5.89
N ASP A 49 3.08 -9.77 5.29
CA ASP A 49 1.72 -10.31 5.12
C ASP A 49 1.40 -10.55 3.63
N TRP A 50 0.23 -11.14 3.35
CA TRP A 50 -0.30 -11.16 1.99
C TRP A 50 -0.68 -9.73 1.61
N SER A 51 -0.50 -9.37 0.33
CA SER A 51 -0.66 -7.98 -0.05
C SER A 51 -1.14 -7.76 -1.48
N CYS A 52 -1.74 -6.60 -1.71
CA CYS A 52 -2.03 -6.06 -3.03
C CYS A 52 -1.55 -4.61 -3.08
N GLN A 53 -0.73 -4.31 -4.08
CA GLN A 53 -0.22 -2.96 -4.31
C GLN A 53 -1.22 -2.15 -5.13
N LEU A 54 -1.42 -0.90 -4.74
CA LEU A 54 -2.07 0.15 -5.51
C LEU A 54 -1.04 1.24 -5.76
N ALA A 55 -0.64 1.44 -7.02
CA ALA A 55 0.33 2.46 -7.39
C ALA A 55 -0.36 3.67 -8.03
N PHE A 56 0.07 4.88 -7.68
CA PHE A 56 -0.54 6.12 -8.20
C PHE A 56 0.39 7.32 -8.19
N GLU A 57 0.06 8.28 -9.05
CA GLU A 57 0.83 9.52 -9.23
C GLU A 57 0.66 10.48 -8.02
N PRO A 58 1.65 11.35 -7.74
CA PRO A 58 1.69 12.15 -6.52
C PRO A 58 0.46 13.04 -6.31
N GLN A 59 -0.16 13.56 -7.37
CA GLN A 59 -1.31 14.47 -7.28
C GLN A 59 -2.55 13.82 -6.63
N TYR A 60 -2.66 12.49 -6.63
CA TYR A 60 -3.84 11.79 -6.10
C TYR A 60 -3.74 11.47 -4.60
N ILE A 61 -2.62 11.78 -3.95
CA ILE A 61 -2.41 11.46 -2.53
C ILE A 61 -3.50 12.06 -1.63
N GLY A 62 -3.94 13.30 -1.94
CA GLY A 62 -4.97 14.01 -1.19
C GLY A 62 -6.36 13.39 -1.29
N GLU A 63 -6.59 12.49 -2.24
CA GLU A 63 -7.88 11.81 -2.44
C GLU A 63 -7.79 10.35 -1.98
N VAL A 64 -6.72 9.64 -2.37
CA VAL A 64 -6.54 8.21 -2.13
C VAL A 64 -6.32 7.91 -0.66
N LEU A 65 -5.42 8.66 0.00
CA LEU A 65 -5.09 8.43 1.41
C LEU A 65 -6.33 8.57 2.33
N PRO A 66 -7.09 9.68 2.30
CA PRO A 66 -8.27 9.79 3.16
C PRO A 66 -9.36 8.77 2.79
N TRP A 67 -9.52 8.43 1.51
CA TRP A 67 -10.48 7.41 1.11
C TRP A 67 -10.12 6.03 1.68
N LEU A 68 -8.85 5.62 1.59
CA LEU A 68 -8.37 4.37 2.19
C LEU A 68 -8.53 4.38 3.71
N ALA A 69 -8.22 5.49 4.37
CA ALA A 69 -8.37 5.64 5.82
C ALA A 69 -9.81 5.39 6.28
N LEU A 70 -10.80 5.87 5.51
CA LEU A 70 -12.23 5.70 5.81
C LEU A 70 -12.79 4.34 5.38
N ASN A 71 -12.27 3.73 4.32
CA ASN A 71 -12.88 2.56 3.68
C ASN A 71 -12.16 1.23 3.95
N ARG A 72 -10.97 1.24 4.57
CA ARG A 72 -10.18 0.01 4.83
C ARG A 72 -10.85 -1.05 5.70
N LYS A 73 -11.91 -0.69 6.46
CA LYS A 73 -12.74 -1.62 7.25
C LYS A 73 -11.92 -2.61 8.10
N GLY A 74 -10.85 -2.12 8.74
CA GLY A 74 -9.98 -2.92 9.60
C GLY A 74 -8.71 -3.48 8.94
N LEU A 75 -8.64 -3.53 7.60
CA LEU A 75 -7.41 -3.92 6.89
C LEU A 75 -6.25 -2.98 7.22
N VAL A 76 -5.04 -3.52 7.29
CA VAL A 76 -3.82 -2.73 7.45
C VAL A 76 -3.37 -2.23 6.08
N ILE A 77 -2.97 -0.96 6.00
CA ILE A 77 -2.41 -0.40 4.77
C ILE A 77 -1.05 0.22 5.09
N PHE A 78 -0.05 -0.25 4.36
CA PHE A 78 1.28 0.33 4.32
C PHE A 78 1.39 1.21 3.08
N LEU A 79 1.65 2.50 3.25
CA LEU A 79 1.81 3.45 2.15
C LEU A 79 3.20 4.07 2.22
N HIS A 80 3.86 4.23 1.07
CA HIS A 80 5.14 4.93 0.98
C HIS A 80 5.25 5.72 -0.33
N PRO A 81 6.04 6.82 -0.35
CA PRO A 81 6.39 7.49 -1.59
C PRO A 81 7.38 6.65 -2.41
N ASP A 82 7.51 6.95 -3.69
CA ASP A 82 8.64 6.55 -4.54
C ASP A 82 9.51 7.78 -4.77
N THR A 83 10.66 7.84 -4.10
CA THR A 83 11.68 8.88 -4.25
C THR A 83 12.90 8.38 -5.03
N GLY A 84 13.03 7.06 -5.19
CA GLY A 84 14.20 6.37 -5.73
C GLY A 84 15.19 5.91 -4.66
N ASP A 85 14.88 6.08 -3.36
CA ASP A 85 15.60 5.45 -2.25
C ASP A 85 14.64 4.46 -1.56
N ASP A 86 14.62 3.22 -2.07
CA ASP A 86 13.65 2.22 -1.65
C ASP A 86 13.74 1.93 -0.14
N LEU A 87 14.94 1.93 0.44
CA LEU A 87 15.10 1.65 1.87
C LEU A 87 14.49 2.77 2.73
N LEU A 88 14.80 4.03 2.44
CA LEU A 88 14.21 5.16 3.17
C LEU A 88 12.70 5.27 2.94
N ASP A 89 12.26 5.02 1.71
CA ASP A 89 10.85 5.02 1.35
C ASP A 89 10.07 4.00 2.20
N HIS A 90 10.64 2.82 2.43
CA HIS A 90 10.00 1.77 3.22
C HIS A 90 10.21 1.87 4.74
N THR A 91 11.04 2.80 5.21
CA THR A 91 11.37 2.96 6.64
C THR A 91 10.95 4.33 7.16
N GLU A 92 11.76 5.35 6.90
CA GLU A 92 11.60 6.69 7.43
C GLU A 92 10.42 7.45 6.79
N HIS A 93 10.06 7.10 5.56
CA HIS A 93 8.93 7.73 4.84
C HIS A 93 7.64 6.91 4.88
N ALA A 94 7.61 5.84 5.69
CA ALA A 94 6.48 4.94 5.81
C ALA A 94 5.26 5.62 6.45
N ILE A 95 4.10 5.43 5.84
CA ILE A 95 2.80 5.88 6.34
C ILE A 95 1.94 4.64 6.60
N TRP A 96 1.42 4.52 7.81
CA TRP A 96 0.63 3.35 8.23
C TRP A 96 -0.80 3.73 8.58
N MET A 97 -1.75 2.92 8.10
CA MET A 97 -3.14 2.95 8.53
C MET A 97 -3.49 1.62 9.21
N GLY A 98 -3.82 1.66 10.49
CA GLY A 98 -4.00 0.46 11.31
C GLY A 98 -2.73 0.09 12.07
N ALA A 99 -2.38 -1.19 12.09
CA ALA A 99 -1.18 -1.67 12.78
C ALA A 99 0.09 -1.44 11.94
N ILE A 100 1.20 -1.10 12.60
CA ILE A 100 2.53 -1.10 11.99
C ILE A 100 3.02 -2.55 11.91
N ARG A 101 3.57 -2.96 10.76
CA ARG A 101 4.09 -4.32 10.55
C ARG A 101 5.61 -4.30 10.41
N PRO A 102 6.32 -5.31 10.95
CA PRO A 102 7.77 -5.40 10.85
C PRO A 102 8.15 -5.85 9.43
N LEU A 103 8.47 -4.90 8.55
CA LEU A 103 8.91 -5.20 7.20
C LEU A 103 10.23 -6.00 7.21
N ASN A 104 10.42 -6.87 6.22
CA ASN A 104 11.69 -7.54 5.99
C ASN A 104 12.66 -6.62 5.23
N LEU A 105 13.46 -5.85 5.96
CA LEU A 105 14.36 -4.87 5.36
C LEU A 105 15.64 -5.46 4.74
N SER A 106 15.90 -6.77 4.88
CA SER A 106 17.12 -7.39 4.35
C SER A 106 17.14 -7.53 2.82
N VAL A 107 16.12 -7.03 2.13
CA VAL A 107 15.89 -7.20 0.69
C VAL A 107 16.24 -5.96 -0.13
N PHE A 108 16.56 -4.84 0.54
CA PHE A 108 16.98 -3.58 -0.08
C PHE A 108 18.50 -3.54 -0.29
#